data_AF-A0A136PY34-F1
#
_entry.id   AF-A0A136PY34-F1
#
_cell.length_a   1.000
_cell.length_b   1.000
_cell.length_c   1.000
_cell.angle_alpha   90.00
_cell.angle_beta   90.00
_cell.angle_gamma   90.00
#
_symmetry.space_group_name_H-M   'P 1'
#
loop_
_entity.id
_entity.type
_entity.pdbx_description
1 polymer ?
#
loop_
_entity_poly.entity_id
_entity_poly.type
_entity_poly.pdbx_seq_one_letter_code
_entity_poly.pdbx_strand_id
1 'polypeptide(L)' 'MRINFEVFDVECARRGATDETSRGRLVDIDRTTLWRWRTGRQDPSLDAVIRIATTLGVAVEKLLGREAA' A
#
# COMPACT_ATOMS: atom_id res chain seq x y z
N MET A 1 10.14 7.70 1.94
CA MET A 1 8.78 7.91 1.36
C MET A 1 7.83 6.96 2.07
N ARG A 2 6.63 7.39 2.49
CA ARG A 2 5.73 6.55 3.28
C ARG A 2 4.37 6.39 2.59
N ILE A 3 3.84 5.16 2.65
CA ILE A 3 2.47 4.85 2.23
C ILE A 3 1.51 5.27 3.33
N ASN A 4 0.39 5.87 2.94
CA ASN A 4 -0.77 6.03 3.79
C ASN A 4 -1.47 4.66 3.93
N PHE A 5 -1.21 3.98 5.03
CA PHE A 5 -1.74 2.64 5.28
C PHE A 5 -3.24 2.61 5.53
N GLU A 6 -3.87 3.73 5.91
CA GLU A 6 -5.33 3.82 6.00
C GLU A 6 -5.98 3.70 4.62
N VAL A 7 -5.49 4.48 3.65
CA VAL A 7 -5.95 4.39 2.24
C VAL A 7 -5.65 3.01 1.68
N PHE A 8 -4.45 2.49 1.90
CA PHE A 8 -4.08 1.14 1.46
C PHE A 8 -5.04 0.07 2.00
N ASP A 9 -5.34 0.11 3.31
CA ASP A 9 -6.19 -0.90 3.96
C ASP A 9 -7.64 -0.83 3.48
N VAL A 10 -8.19 0.38 3.31
CA VAL A 10 -9.53 0.58 2.77
C VAL A 10 -9.64 0.06 1.34
N GLU A 11 -8.68 0.41 0.47
CA GLU A 11 -8.73 0.01 -0.94
C GLU A 11 -8.47 -1.50 -1.13
N CYS A 12 -7.68 -2.12 -0.25
CA CYS A 12 -7.55 -3.58 -0.20
C CYS A 12 -8.83 -4.26 0.29
N ALA A 13 -9.46 -3.74 1.35
CA ALA A 13 -10.70 -4.30 1.90
C ALA A 13 -11.85 -4.24 0.89
N ARG A 14 -11.95 -3.16 0.09
CA ARG A 14 -12.91 -3.05 -1.03
C ARG A 14 -12.77 -4.17 -2.08
N ARG A 15 -11.61 -4.80 -2.14
CA ARG A 15 -11.28 -5.93 -3.04
C ARG A 15 -11.32 -7.29 -2.33
N GLY A 16 -11.80 -7.33 -1.09
CA GLY A 16 -11.91 -8.56 -0.29
C GLY A 16 -10.64 -8.96 0.46
N ALA A 17 -9.56 -8.15 0.41
CA ALA A 17 -8.32 -8.41 1.14
C ALA A 17 -8.36 -7.78 2.54
N THR A 18 -8.81 -8.53 3.54
CA THR A 18 -9.09 -8.05 4.91
C THR A 18 -7.98 -8.38 5.92
N ASP A 19 -7.02 -9.22 5.57
CA ASP A 19 -5.86 -9.58 6.40
C ASP A 19 -4.54 -9.26 5.70
N GLU A 20 -3.44 -9.16 6.45
CA GLU A 20 -2.13 -8.77 5.89
C GLU A 20 -1.60 -9.74 4.81
N THR A 21 -1.97 -11.01 4.88
CA THR A 21 -1.53 -12.01 3.89
C THR A 21 -2.27 -11.81 2.57
N SER A 22 -3.61 -11.64 2.63
CA SER A 22 -4.40 -11.35 1.43
C SER A 22 -4.05 -9.99 0.82
N ARG A 23 -3.76 -8.97 1.65
CA ARG A 23 -3.27 -7.66 1.20
C ARG A 23 -1.94 -7.76 0.46
N GLY A 24 -0.97 -8.46 1.05
CA GLY A 24 0.33 -8.69 0.42
C GLY A 24 0.21 -9.38 -0.93
N ARG A 25 -0.58 -10.47 -0.99
CA ARG A 25 -0.85 -11.17 -2.26
C ARG A 25 -1.53 -10.29 -3.30
N LEU A 26 -2.49 -9.47 -2.89
CA LEU A 26 -3.22 -8.58 -3.79
C LEU A 26 -2.28 -7.63 -4.53
N VAL A 27 -1.26 -7.11 -3.85
CA VAL A 27 -0.32 -6.12 -4.42
C VAL A 27 1.05 -6.69 -4.76
N ASP A 28 1.18 -8.01 -4.77
CA ASP A 28 2.43 -8.75 -5.02
C ASP A 28 3.61 -8.30 -4.13
N ILE A 29 3.33 -8.14 -2.83
CA ILE A 29 4.32 -7.80 -1.80
C ILE A 29 4.27 -8.83 -0.68
N ASP A 30 5.42 -9.35 -0.27
CA ASP A 30 5.49 -10.25 0.87
C ASP A 30 4.99 -9.58 2.17
N ARG A 31 4.29 -10.35 3.00
CA ARG A 31 3.73 -9.88 4.29
C ARG A 31 4.80 -9.25 5.19
N THR A 32 6.02 -9.78 5.18
CA THR A 32 7.14 -9.25 5.99
C THR A 32 7.57 -7.89 5.47
N THR A 33 7.56 -7.68 4.16
CA THR A 33 7.87 -6.39 3.53
C THR A 33 6.82 -5.35 3.89
N LEU A 34 5.53 -5.69 3.81
CA LEU A 34 4.44 -4.82 4.29
C LEU A 34 4.62 -4.45 5.78
N TRP A 35 4.95 -5.43 6.62
CA TRP A 35 5.19 -5.18 8.04
C TRP A 35 6.39 -4.24 8.29
N ARG A 36 7.49 -4.41 7.54
CA ARG A 36 8.66 -3.51 7.63
C ARG A 36 8.30 -2.08 7.23
N TRP A 37 7.46 -1.92 6.21
CA TRP A 37 6.96 -0.60 5.78
C TRP A 37 6.05 0.03 6.83
N ARG A 38 5.10 -0.74 7.41
CA ARG A 38 4.22 -0.25 8.49
C ARG A 38 4.98 0.18 9.74
N THR A 39 6.01 -0.58 10.11
CA THR A 39 6.82 -0.31 11.31
C THR A 39 7.92 0.73 11.08
N GLY A 40 8.06 1.26 9.85
CA GLY A 40 9.09 2.22 9.50
C GLY A 40 10.51 1.65 9.51
N ARG A 41 10.67 0.32 9.51
CA ARG A 41 11.97 -0.36 9.42
C ARG A 41 12.57 -0.31 8.02
N GLN A 42 11.73 -0.10 7.02
CA GLN A 42 12.12 0.01 5.62
C GLN A 42 11.14 0.93 4.92
N ASP A 43 11.64 1.75 4.00
CA ASP A 43 10.79 2.54 3.11
C ASP A 43 10.50 1.77 1.80
N PRO A 44 9.28 1.86 1.25
CA PRO A 44 8.99 1.37 -0.10
C PRO A 44 9.75 2.17 -1.17
N SER A 45 10.10 1.51 -2.26
CA SER A 45 10.61 2.19 -3.45
C SER A 45 9.48 2.92 -4.19
N LEU A 46 9.83 3.91 -5.02
CA LEU A 46 8.86 4.60 -5.88
C LEU A 46 8.13 3.62 -6.81
N ASP A 47 8.88 2.69 -7.40
CA ASP A 47 8.35 1.64 -8.26
C ASP A 47 7.32 0.76 -7.53
N ALA A 48 7.59 0.36 -6.28
CA ALA A 48 6.64 -0.39 -5.48
C ALA A 48 5.36 0.40 -5.19
N VAL A 49 5.48 1.69 -4.86
CA VAL A 49 4.31 2.56 -4.63
C VAL A 49 3.48 2.72 -5.91
N ILE A 50 4.13 2.92 -7.06
CA ILE A 50 3.44 3.01 -8.36
C ILE A 50 2.67 1.72 -8.65
N ARG A 51 3.31 0.54 -8.51
CA ARG A 51 2.64 -0.74 -8.71
C ARG A 51 1.42 -0.91 -7.81
N ILE A 52 1.56 -0.60 -6.51
CA ILE A 52 0.45 -0.70 -5.55
C ILE A 52 -0.68 0.24 -5.97
N ALA A 53 -0.37 1.49 -6.32
CA ALA A 53 -1.36 2.47 -6.77
C ALA A 53 -2.10 1.99 -8.02
N THR A 54 -1.38 1.46 -9.01
CA THR A 54 -1.96 0.87 -10.23
C THR A 54 -2.86 -0.31 -9.90
N THR A 55 -2.40 -1.27 -9.08
CA THR A 55 -3.20 -2.44 -8.68
C THR A 55 -4.47 -2.05 -7.92
N LEU A 56 -4.37 -1.04 -7.06
CA LEU A 56 -5.50 -0.53 -6.28
C LEU A 56 -6.33 0.52 -7.04
N GLY A 57 -5.98 0.85 -8.28
CA GLY A 57 -6.71 1.83 -9.10
C GLY A 57 -6.83 3.21 -8.44
N VAL A 58 -5.82 3.64 -7.69
CA VAL A 58 -5.77 4.94 -7.01
C VAL A 58 -4.59 5.77 -7.50
N ALA A 59 -4.70 7.10 -7.35
CA ALA A 59 -3.57 7.99 -7.61
C ALA A 59 -2.42 7.73 -6.61
N VAL A 60 -1.18 7.87 -7.08
CA VAL A 60 0.02 7.70 -6.24
C VAL A 60 0.02 8.71 -5.09
N GLU A 61 -0.41 9.94 -5.35
CA GLU A 61 -0.54 11.04 -4.39
C GLU A 61 -1.50 10.66 -3.26
N LYS A 62 -2.65 10.06 -3.60
CA LYS A 62 -3.63 9.56 -2.63
C LYS A 62 -3.02 8.45 -1.77
N LEU A 63 -2.30 7.51 -2.38
CA LEU A 63 -1.63 6.42 -1.66
C LEU A 63 -0.50 6.94 -0.75
N LEU A 64 0.13 8.07 -1.09
CA LEU A 64 1.15 8.72 -0.26
C LEU A 64 0.56 9.69 0.79
N GLY A 65 -0.76 9.85 0.85
CA GLY A 65 -1.42 10.81 1.75
C GLY A 65 -1.12 12.28 1.40
N ARG A 66 -0.74 12.54 0.15
CA ARG A 66 -0.52 13.88 -0.39
C ARG A 66 -1.75 14.28 -1.20
N GLU A 67 -2.89 14.41 -0.56
CA GLU A 67 -3.99 15.13 -1.22
C GLU A 67 -3.54 16.59 -1.39
N ALA A 68 -3.54 17.08 -2.62
CA ALA A 68 -3.37 18.50 -2.87
C ALA A 68 -4.56 19.21 -2.22
N ALA A 69 -4.28 19.96 -1.15
CA ALA A 69 -5.21 20.94 -0.60
C ALA A 69 -5.46 22.07 -1.62
#